data_AF-W7LS37-F1
#
_entry.id   AF-W7LS37-F1
#
_cell.length_a   1.000
_cell.length_b   1.000
_cell.length_c   1.000
_cell.angle_alpha   90.00
_cell.angle_beta   90.00
_cell.angle_gamma   90.00
#
_symmetry.space_group_name_H-M   'P 1'
#
loop_
_entity.id
_entity.type
_entity.pdbx_description
1 polymer ?
#
loop_
_entity_poly.entity_id
_entity_poly.type
_entity_poly.pdbx_seq_one_letter_code
_entity_poly.pdbx_strand_id
1 'polypeptide(L)'
;MGDGGYGAASGGACSSVKDLVKLYSSFIKSINSQFSGSAIPNDVSPSSLVLFHPGSLPGSLIFVALLPETETVILILTNSLALNDTADWIGQMIIEEIVNVPSELKPGFVGMAEATVAENLKWYPLVVDELVRRGRRVGRDQGATFWKVKFEASESASINKLIWAPGSELPPIIYTKS
;
A
#
# COMPACT_ATOMS: atom_id res chain seq x y z
N MET A 1 0.43 8.31 16.03
CA MET A 1 -0.61 7.92 15.05
C MET A 1 -1.32 6.72 15.64
N GLY A 2 -2.51 6.93 16.21
CA GLY A 2 -3.28 5.91 16.94
C GLY A 2 -3.63 6.29 18.40
N ASP A 3 -3.14 7.42 18.87
CA ASP A 3 -3.16 7.91 20.25
C ASP A 3 -4.27 8.94 20.54
N GLY A 4 -5.37 8.92 19.76
CA GLY A 4 -6.49 9.85 19.93
C GLY A 4 -6.25 11.28 19.42
N GLY A 5 -5.12 11.53 18.76
CA GLY A 5 -4.83 12.81 18.10
C GLY A 5 -5.55 13.00 16.76
N TYR A 6 -5.34 14.15 16.12
CA TYR A 6 -6.01 14.59 14.87
C TYR A 6 -5.95 13.62 13.68
N GLY A 7 -5.08 12.61 13.69
CA GLY A 7 -5.00 11.58 12.65
C GLY A 7 -5.74 10.27 12.98
N ALA A 8 -6.22 10.07 14.20
CA ALA A 8 -6.76 8.77 14.64
C ALA A 8 -8.01 8.36 13.85
N ALA A 9 -8.93 9.30 13.60
CA ALA A 9 -10.16 9.03 12.88
C ALA A 9 -10.00 9.02 11.35
N SER A 10 -8.96 9.67 10.81
CA SER A 10 -8.79 9.86 9.36
C SER A 10 -7.82 8.90 8.69
N GLY A 11 -6.94 8.24 9.44
CA GLY A 11 -5.94 7.34 8.86
C GLY A 11 -4.99 6.67 9.85
N GLY A 12 -5.10 6.97 11.15
CA GLY A 12 -4.23 6.41 12.18
C GLY A 12 -4.61 5.00 12.64
N ALA A 13 -5.54 4.34 11.94
CA ALA A 13 -5.93 2.98 12.24
C ALA A 13 -4.86 1.99 11.76
N CYS A 14 -4.32 1.20 12.69
CA CYS A 14 -3.45 0.07 12.38
C CYS A 14 -4.27 -1.22 12.42
N SER A 15 -4.11 -2.10 11.43
CA SER A 15 -4.85 -3.36 11.35
C SER A 15 -4.03 -4.45 10.67
N SER A 16 -4.61 -5.65 10.55
CA SER A 16 -4.03 -6.79 9.83
C SER A 16 -4.84 -7.10 8.58
N VAL A 17 -4.24 -7.77 7.58
CA VAL A 17 -4.98 -8.27 6.39
C VAL A 17 -6.19 -9.10 6.82
N LYS A 18 -6.03 -9.97 7.82
CA LYS A 18 -7.10 -10.83 8.32
C LYS A 18 -8.29 -10.05 8.85
N ASP A 19 -8.05 -8.96 9.57
CA ASP A 19 -9.11 -8.16 10.16
C ASP A 19 -9.72 -7.19 9.16
N LEU A 20 -8.92 -6.62 8.26
CA LEU A 20 -9.41 -5.80 7.15
C LEU A 20 -10.31 -6.62 6.21
N VAL A 21 -9.92 -7.84 5.85
CA VAL A 21 -10.78 -8.72 5.03
C VAL A 21 -12.11 -8.98 5.72
N LYS A 22 -12.13 -9.26 7.03
CA LYS A 22 -13.39 -9.43 7.77
C LYS A 22 -14.24 -8.16 7.76
N LEU A 23 -13.62 -6.99 7.96
CA LEU A 23 -14.30 -5.70 7.97
C LEU A 23 -14.92 -5.40 6.61
N TYR A 24 -14.14 -5.46 5.53
CA TYR A 24 -14.66 -5.17 4.20
C TYR A 24 -15.65 -6.22 3.70
N SER A 25 -15.50 -7.48 4.14
CA SER A 25 -16.50 -8.53 3.89
C SER A 25 -17.82 -8.28 4.63
N SER A 26 -17.83 -7.59 5.77
CA SER A 26 -19.09 -7.21 6.42
C SER A 26 -19.73 -6.04 5.67
N PHE A 27 -18.94 -5.06 5.21
CA PHE A 27 -19.45 -3.94 4.43
C PHE A 27 -20.11 -4.39 3.13
N ILE A 28 -19.48 -5.27 2.34
CA ILE A 28 -20.08 -5.74 1.08
C ILE A 28 -21.42 -6.46 1.31
N LYS A 29 -21.53 -7.27 2.37
CA LYS A 29 -22.79 -7.92 2.78
C LYS A 29 -23.85 -6.90 3.18
N SER A 30 -23.47 -5.90 3.96
CA SER A 30 -24.38 -4.82 4.36
C SER A 30 -24.85 -3.98 3.19
N ILE A 31 -24.00 -3.74 2.20
CA ILE A 31 -24.33 -3.02 0.96
C ILE A 31 -25.34 -3.84 0.16
N ASN A 32 -25.03 -5.10 -0.14
CA ASN A 32 -25.95 -5.99 -0.86
C ASN A 32 -27.30 -6.10 -0.16
N SER A 33 -27.32 -6.21 1.18
CA SER A 33 -28.56 -6.25 1.94
C SER A 33 -29.40 -4.97 1.81
N GLN A 34 -28.77 -3.79 1.82
CA GLN A 34 -29.46 -2.49 1.74
C GLN A 34 -30.06 -2.24 0.34
N PHE A 35 -29.41 -2.73 -0.71
CA PHE A 35 -29.83 -2.47 -2.10
C PHE A 35 -30.62 -3.61 -2.74
N SER A 36 -30.79 -4.75 -2.06
CA SER A 36 -31.49 -5.96 -2.55
C SER A 36 -32.95 -5.78 -3.02
N GLY A 37 -33.57 -4.61 -2.82
CA GLY A 37 -34.94 -4.31 -3.23
C GLY A 37 -35.10 -3.07 -4.12
N SER A 38 -34.02 -2.44 -4.54
CA SER A 38 -34.10 -1.27 -5.43
C SER A 38 -34.29 -1.74 -6.87
N ALA A 39 -35.40 -1.36 -7.51
CA ALA A 39 -35.62 -1.66 -8.92
C ALA A 39 -34.49 -1.03 -9.75
N ILE A 40 -33.69 -1.87 -10.40
CA ILE A 40 -32.76 -1.46 -11.43
C ILE A 40 -33.62 -0.84 -12.56
N PRO A 41 -33.50 0.45 -12.90
CA PRO A 41 -34.19 1.00 -14.05
C PRO A 41 -33.80 0.19 -15.28
N ASN A 42 -34.74 -0.24 -16.14
CA ASN A 42 -34.49 -1.15 -17.27
C ASN A 42 -33.54 -0.58 -18.37
N ASP A 43 -32.86 0.54 -18.12
CA ASP A 43 -32.03 1.27 -19.07
C ASP A 43 -30.56 1.34 -18.56
N VAL A 44 -30.04 0.21 -18.10
CA VAL A 44 -28.67 0.12 -17.55
C VAL A 44 -27.68 -0.21 -18.65
N SER A 45 -26.87 0.79 -19.00
CA SER A 45 -25.55 0.63 -19.62
C SER A 45 -24.75 -0.48 -18.89
N PRO A 46 -23.89 -1.28 -19.54
CA PRO A 46 -23.19 -2.42 -18.92
C PRO A 46 -22.10 -2.03 -17.89
N SER A 47 -22.32 -1.00 -17.09
CA SER A 47 -21.39 -0.51 -16.07
C SER A 47 -21.51 -1.34 -14.79
N SER A 48 -20.39 -1.93 -14.35
CA SER A 48 -20.30 -2.56 -13.02
C SER A 48 -19.96 -1.53 -11.94
N LEU A 49 -20.63 -1.62 -10.79
CA LEU A 49 -20.34 -0.78 -9.63
C LEU A 49 -19.07 -1.24 -8.91
N VAL A 50 -18.11 -0.32 -8.76
CA VAL A 50 -16.93 -0.50 -7.90
C VAL A 50 -16.94 0.57 -6.80
N LEU A 51 -16.88 0.14 -5.54
CA LEU A 51 -16.74 1.05 -4.40
C LEU A 51 -15.30 1.07 -3.94
N PHE A 52 -14.73 2.26 -3.80
CA PHE A 52 -13.29 2.44 -3.65
C PHE A 52 -12.93 3.16 -2.34
N HIS A 53 -11.94 2.63 -1.60
CA HIS A 53 -11.40 3.24 -0.38
C HIS A 53 -9.85 3.15 -0.38
N PRO A 54 -9.16 4.17 -0.91
CA PRO A 54 -7.71 4.25 -0.87
C PRO A 54 -7.20 4.73 0.48
N GLY A 55 -5.90 4.51 0.73
CA GLY A 55 -5.21 5.14 1.84
C GLY A 55 -3.72 5.26 1.56
N SER A 56 -3.15 6.37 2.05
CA SER A 56 -1.75 6.69 1.86
C SER A 56 -1.17 7.28 3.13
N LEU A 57 -0.12 6.64 3.63
CA LEU A 57 0.72 7.14 4.70
C LEU A 57 2.19 6.91 4.31
N PRO A 58 3.13 7.69 4.85
CA PRO A 58 4.55 7.42 4.66
C PRO A 58 4.90 5.96 5.01
N GLY A 59 5.37 5.20 4.02
CA GLY A 59 5.72 3.78 4.16
C GLY A 59 4.55 2.80 4.09
N SER A 60 3.33 3.26 3.76
CA SER A 60 2.15 2.40 3.59
C SER A 60 1.18 2.95 2.54
N LEU A 61 0.96 2.21 1.45
CA LEU A 61 -0.19 2.43 0.58
C LEU A 61 -1.17 1.29 0.71
N ILE A 62 -2.46 1.62 0.74
CA ILE A 62 -3.57 0.68 0.74
C ILE A 62 -4.51 1.00 -0.41
N PHE A 63 -4.92 -0.05 -1.10
CA PHE A 63 -6.00 -0.04 -2.06
C PHE A 63 -7.08 -1.01 -1.59
N VAL A 64 -8.33 -0.54 -1.54
CA VAL A 64 -9.49 -1.39 -1.28
C VAL A 64 -10.56 -1.12 -2.32
N ALA A 65 -11.02 -2.18 -2.98
CA ALA A 65 -12.19 -2.12 -3.84
C ALA A 65 -13.21 -3.20 -3.46
N LEU A 66 -14.48 -2.82 -3.44
CA LEU A 66 -15.61 -3.72 -3.25
C LEU A 66 -16.39 -3.77 -4.56
N LEU A 67 -16.68 -4.98 -5.03
CA LEU A 67 -17.49 -5.25 -6.21
C LEU A 67 -18.76 -5.98 -5.74
N PRO A 68 -19.83 -5.25 -5.42
CA PRO A 68 -21.03 -5.83 -4.79
C PRO A 68 -21.68 -6.93 -5.65
N GLU A 69 -21.68 -6.73 -6.97
CA GLU A 69 -22.25 -7.67 -7.96
C GLU A 69 -21.62 -9.06 -7.92
N THR A 70 -20.30 -9.13 -7.70
CA THR A 70 -19.53 -10.39 -7.67
C THR A 70 -19.18 -10.83 -6.25
N GLU A 71 -19.71 -10.14 -5.24
CA GLU A 71 -19.35 -10.29 -3.82
C GLU A 71 -17.83 -10.32 -3.58
N THR A 72 -17.07 -9.55 -4.36
CA THR A 72 -15.60 -9.57 -4.32
C THR A 72 -15.03 -8.39 -3.55
N VAL A 73 -14.03 -8.66 -2.71
CA VAL A 73 -13.22 -7.67 -2.02
C VAL A 73 -11.78 -7.79 -2.50
N ILE A 74 -11.23 -6.70 -3.01
CA ILE A 74 -9.82 -6.57 -3.37
C ILE A 74 -9.15 -5.72 -2.28
N LEU A 75 -8.12 -6.27 -1.65
CA LEU A 75 -7.33 -5.60 -0.63
C LEU A 75 -5.85 -5.73 -0.97
N ILE A 76 -5.18 -4.61 -1.20
CA ILE A 76 -3.75 -4.56 -1.50
C ILE A 76 -3.10 -3.63 -0.49
N LEU A 77 -2.02 -4.12 0.14
CA LEU A 77 -1.19 -3.36 1.07
C LEU A 77 0.24 -3.37 0.55
N THR A 78 0.86 -2.20 0.47
CA THR A 78 2.29 -2.06 0.16
C THR A 78 2.97 -1.31 1.28
N ASN A 79 4.19 -1.72 1.62
CA ASN A 79 4.98 -1.19 2.74
C ASN A 79 6.16 -0.32 2.27
N SER A 80 6.02 0.32 1.10
CA SER A 80 7.07 1.14 0.51
C SER A 80 6.62 2.59 0.37
N LEU A 81 7.57 3.52 0.49
CA LEU A 81 7.39 4.89 -0.01
C LEU A 81 7.39 4.79 -1.52
N ALA A 82 6.19 4.74 -2.08
CA ALA A 82 6.08 4.28 -3.43
C ALA A 82 6.57 5.37 -4.40
N LEU A 83 7.49 4.98 -5.29
CA LEU A 83 7.93 5.79 -6.42
C LEU A 83 6.80 6.02 -7.43
N ASN A 84 5.63 5.43 -7.22
CA ASN A 84 4.42 5.55 -8.02
C ASN A 84 3.21 5.05 -7.20
N ASP A 85 2.00 5.06 -7.74
CA ASP A 85 0.82 4.57 -7.00
C ASP A 85 0.64 3.04 -7.16
N THR A 86 1.62 2.26 -6.72
CA THR A 86 1.70 0.82 -7.00
C THR A 86 0.47 0.05 -6.53
N ALA A 87 -0.04 0.36 -5.32
CA ALA A 87 -1.19 -0.33 -4.75
C ALA A 87 -2.44 -0.13 -5.61
N ASP A 88 -2.63 1.08 -6.11
CA ASP A 88 -3.75 1.43 -6.96
C ASP A 88 -3.67 0.75 -8.32
N TRP A 89 -2.52 0.79 -8.97
CA TRP A 89 -2.35 0.17 -10.29
C TRP A 89 -2.52 -1.35 -10.28
N ILE A 90 -2.03 -2.03 -9.23
CA ILE A 90 -2.30 -3.46 -9.05
C ILE A 90 -3.80 -3.69 -8.85
N GLY A 91 -4.46 -2.84 -8.07
CA GLY A 91 -5.89 -2.90 -7.83
C GLY A 91 -6.71 -2.77 -9.10
N GLN A 92 -6.39 -1.77 -9.92
CA GLN A 92 -7.04 -1.54 -11.20
C GLN A 92 -6.83 -2.71 -12.17
N MET A 93 -5.60 -3.25 -12.29
CA MET A 93 -5.35 -4.44 -13.13
C MET A 93 -6.23 -5.65 -12.74
N ILE A 94 -6.42 -5.87 -11.43
CA ILE A 94 -7.26 -6.98 -10.95
C ILE A 94 -8.74 -6.69 -11.26
N ILE A 95 -9.21 -5.45 -11.09
CA ILE A 95 -10.58 -5.06 -11.43
C ILE A 95 -10.84 -5.25 -12.92
N GLU A 96 -9.94 -4.78 -13.77
CA GLU A 96 -10.03 -4.90 -15.23
C GLU A 96 -10.18 -6.35 -15.68
N GLU A 97 -9.52 -7.28 -14.98
CA GLU A 97 -9.65 -8.70 -15.24
C GLU A 97 -11.01 -9.24 -14.77
N ILE A 98 -11.47 -8.87 -13.57
CA ILE A 98 -12.77 -9.32 -13.04
C ILE A 98 -13.94 -8.83 -13.88
N VAL A 99 -13.91 -7.56 -14.31
CA VAL A 99 -14.95 -6.95 -15.14
C VAL A 99 -14.74 -7.19 -16.64
N ASN A 100 -13.72 -7.96 -17.01
CA ASN A 100 -13.40 -8.38 -18.37
C ASN A 100 -13.28 -7.20 -19.37
N VAL A 101 -12.46 -6.20 -19.02
CA VAL A 101 -12.18 -5.05 -19.89
C VAL A 101 -11.45 -5.52 -21.18
N PRO A 102 -11.89 -5.07 -22.37
CA PRO A 102 -11.20 -5.36 -23.63
C PRO A 102 -9.72 -4.94 -23.62
N SER A 103 -8.86 -5.78 -24.19
CA SER A 103 -7.39 -5.61 -24.13
C SER A 103 -6.88 -4.27 -24.68
N GLU A 104 -7.57 -3.72 -25.67
CA GLU A 104 -7.28 -2.45 -26.33
C GLU A 104 -7.61 -1.23 -25.45
N LEU A 105 -8.40 -1.42 -24.39
CA LEU A 105 -8.74 -0.40 -23.40
C LEU A 105 -7.90 -0.52 -22.12
N LYS A 106 -7.19 -1.64 -21.91
CA LYS A 106 -6.38 -1.86 -20.71
C LYS A 106 -5.14 -0.93 -20.71
N PRO A 107 -4.90 -0.15 -19.65
CA PRO A 107 -3.72 0.70 -19.52
C PRO A 107 -2.42 -0.11 -19.46
N GLY A 108 -1.35 0.45 -20.01
CA GLY A 108 0.00 -0.11 -19.93
C GLY A 108 0.68 0.17 -18.58
N PHE A 109 0.21 -0.43 -17.48
CA PHE A 109 0.68 -0.12 -16.12
C PHE A 109 2.18 -0.30 -15.91
N VAL A 110 2.83 -1.25 -16.59
CA VAL A 110 4.29 -1.44 -16.52
C VAL A 110 5.04 -0.22 -17.06
N GLY A 111 4.66 0.28 -18.24
CA GLY A 111 5.28 1.46 -18.84
C GLY A 111 5.03 2.72 -18.01
N MET A 112 3.82 2.86 -17.44
CA MET A 112 3.51 3.95 -16.51
C MET A 112 4.37 3.88 -15.25
N ALA A 113 4.66 2.68 -14.74
CA ALA A 113 5.54 2.48 -13.60
C ALA A 113 6.98 2.88 -13.86
N GLU A 114 7.53 2.44 -15.00
CA GLU A 114 8.89 2.81 -15.40
C GLU A 114 9.03 4.33 -15.58
N ALA A 115 8.07 4.95 -16.27
CA ALA A 115 8.04 6.39 -16.48
C ALA A 115 7.94 7.17 -15.16
N THR A 116 7.07 6.74 -14.26
CA THR A 116 6.84 7.44 -12.98
C THR A 116 8.01 7.26 -12.03
N VAL A 117 8.67 6.10 -12.03
CA VAL A 117 9.93 5.87 -11.30
C VAL A 117 11.00 6.85 -11.79
N ALA A 118 11.18 6.98 -13.10
CA ALA A 118 12.19 7.86 -13.68
C ALA A 118 11.96 9.33 -13.30
N GLU A 119 10.71 9.80 -13.27
CA GLU A 119 10.36 11.16 -12.85
C GLU A 119 10.49 11.36 -11.34
N ASN A 120 9.97 10.44 -10.53
CA ASN A 120 9.99 10.60 -9.07
C ASN A 120 11.39 10.51 -8.47
N LEU A 121 12.31 9.76 -9.09
CA LEU A 121 13.71 9.74 -8.67
C LEU A 121 14.39 11.11 -8.78
N LYS A 122 13.95 11.99 -9.70
CA LYS A 122 14.49 13.35 -9.84
C LYS A 122 14.18 14.23 -8.63
N TRP A 123 13.13 13.93 -7.89
CA TRP A 123 12.73 14.69 -6.70
C TRP A 123 13.55 14.36 -5.46
N TYR A 124 14.15 13.17 -5.37
CA TYR A 124 14.88 12.76 -4.16
C TYR A 124 16.01 13.73 -3.77
N PRO A 125 16.90 14.16 -4.68
CA PRO A 125 17.90 15.16 -4.35
C PRO A 125 17.29 16.47 -3.84
N LEU A 126 16.22 16.95 -4.45
CA LEU A 126 15.55 18.20 -4.06
C LEU A 126 14.90 18.10 -2.68
N VAL A 127 14.21 17.00 -2.38
CA VAL A 127 13.63 16.75 -1.06
C VAL A 127 14.73 16.67 -0.01
N VAL A 128 15.83 15.98 -0.33
CA VAL A 128 16.99 15.87 0.53
C VAL A 128 17.60 17.25 0.82
N ASP A 129 17.83 18.08 -0.19
CA ASP A 129 18.40 19.41 -0.06
C ASP A 129 17.49 20.34 0.73
N GLU A 130 16.18 20.27 0.51
CA GLU A 130 15.20 21.05 1.26
C GLU A 130 15.15 20.64 2.74
N LEU A 131 15.24 19.34 3.01
CA LEU A 131 15.35 18.84 4.38
C LEU A 131 16.64 19.35 5.04
N VAL A 132 17.79 19.37 4.33
CA VAL A 132 19.04 19.97 4.84
C VAL A 132 18.82 21.44 5.17
N ARG A 133 18.31 22.21 4.20
CA ARG A 133 18.10 23.66 4.32
C ARG A 133 17.22 24.01 5.52
N ARG A 134 16.20 23.19 5.80
CA ARG A 134 15.29 23.39 6.95
C ARG A 134 15.84 22.85 8.28
N GLY A 135 17.03 22.25 8.30
CA GLY A 135 17.54 21.54 9.48
C GLY A 135 16.65 20.36 9.89
N ARG A 136 15.87 19.82 8.94
CA ARG A 136 14.92 18.71 9.13
C ARG A 136 15.41 17.41 8.52
N ARG A 137 16.53 17.44 7.79
CA ARG A 137 17.24 16.24 7.41
C ARG A 137 17.91 15.72 8.66
N VAL A 138 17.61 14.48 9.00
CA VAL A 138 18.44 13.72 9.93
C VAL A 138 19.80 13.61 9.26
N GLY A 139 20.74 14.43 9.73
CA GLY A 139 22.01 14.70 9.06
C GLY A 139 22.92 13.48 8.95
N ARG A 140 24.06 13.66 8.28
CA ARG A 140 25.16 12.66 8.36
C ARG A 140 25.86 12.70 9.73
N ASP A 141 25.61 13.78 10.46
CA ASP A 141 26.16 14.28 11.72
C ASP A 141 25.14 14.25 12.87
N GLN A 142 23.85 14.28 12.57
CA GLN A 142 22.81 13.80 13.47
C GLN A 142 22.54 12.36 13.07
N GLY A 143 23.32 11.43 13.63
CA GLY A 143 23.25 10.00 13.32
C GLY A 143 21.80 9.58 13.15
N ALA A 144 21.38 9.41 11.91
CA ALA A 144 20.09 8.84 11.68
C ALA A 144 20.20 7.41 12.19
N THR A 145 19.55 7.13 13.31
CA THR A 145 19.32 5.78 13.80
C THR A 145 18.33 5.08 12.87
N PHE A 146 18.63 5.09 11.56
CA PHE A 146 18.05 4.18 10.61
C PHE A 146 18.66 2.81 10.92
N TRP A 147 17.80 1.91 11.38
CA TRP A 147 18.13 0.53 11.55
C TRP A 147 18.10 -0.13 10.18
N LYS A 148 19.26 -0.61 9.72
CA LYS A 148 19.37 -1.52 8.59
C LYS A 148 19.01 -2.91 9.07
N VAL A 149 18.01 -3.51 8.45
CA VAL A 149 17.68 -4.92 8.66
C VAL A 149 18.39 -5.74 7.59
N LYS A 150 19.24 -6.68 7.99
CA LYS A 150 19.86 -7.67 7.11
C LYS A 150 19.37 -9.05 7.49
N PHE A 151 18.95 -9.83 6.49
CA PHE A 151 18.63 -11.24 6.64
C PHE A 151 19.82 -12.06 6.13
N GLU A 152 20.26 -13.06 6.90
CA GLU A 152 21.19 -14.09 6.42
C GLU A 152 20.45 -15.42 6.33
N ALA A 153 20.67 -16.10 5.21
CA ALA A 153 20.19 -17.45 4.98
C ALA A 153 21.28 -18.46 5.37
N SER A 154 20.85 -19.61 5.87
CA SER A 154 21.71 -20.78 6.06
C SER A 154 22.09 -21.41 4.71
N GLU A 155 22.98 -22.39 4.75
CA GLU A 155 23.33 -23.21 3.57
C GLU A 155 22.11 -23.92 2.95
N SER A 156 21.01 -24.12 3.70
CA SER A 156 19.76 -24.67 3.19
C SER A 156 18.79 -23.61 2.63
N ALA A 157 19.27 -22.39 2.36
CA ALA A 157 18.50 -21.23 1.88
C ALA A 157 17.36 -20.76 2.80
N SER A 158 17.34 -21.22 4.06
CA SER A 158 16.38 -20.76 5.07
C SER A 158 16.94 -19.57 5.85
N ILE A 159 16.15 -18.49 5.98
CA ILE A 159 16.52 -17.33 6.80
C ILE A 159 16.61 -17.76 8.27
N ASN A 160 17.81 -17.75 8.84
CA ASN A 160 18.06 -18.17 10.23
C ASN A 160 18.66 -17.06 11.10
N LYS A 161 19.08 -15.93 10.50
CA LYS A 161 19.64 -14.81 11.24
C LYS A 161 19.06 -13.48 10.75
N LEU A 162 18.63 -12.67 11.71
CA LEU A 162 18.18 -11.31 11.53
C LEU A 162 19.18 -10.38 12.22
N ILE A 163 19.76 -9.45 11.47
CA ILE A 163 20.71 -8.46 11.98
C ILE A 163 20.04 -7.09 11.91
N TRP A 164 19.86 -6.48 13.07
CA TRP A 164 19.40 -5.11 13.25
C TRP A 164 20.62 -4.22 13.50
N ALA A 165 21.10 -3.55 12.44
CA ALA A 165 22.30 -2.73 12.49
C ALA A 165 21.94 -1.23 12.43
N PRO A 166 22.21 -0.43 13.47
CA PRO A 166 22.13 1.02 13.37
C PRO A 166 23.23 1.56 12.46
N GLY A 167 23.00 2.72 11.83
CA GLY A 167 24.00 3.38 10.98
C GLY A 167 25.31 3.65 11.74
N SER A 168 26.42 3.09 11.24
CA SER A 168 27.86 3.30 11.51
C SER A 168 28.39 3.45 12.96
N GLU A 169 27.58 3.60 14.00
CA GLU A 169 28.05 4.07 15.31
C GLU A 169 27.60 3.21 16.51
N LEU A 170 26.76 2.19 16.30
CA LEU A 170 26.25 1.33 17.37
C LEU A 170 26.36 -0.16 16.97
N PRO A 171 26.61 -1.07 17.94
CA PRO A 171 26.71 -2.50 17.67
C PRO A 171 25.35 -3.07 17.21
N PRO A 172 25.33 -4.01 16.23
CA PRO A 172 24.09 -4.59 15.75
C PRO A 172 23.46 -5.53 16.79
N ILE A 173 22.14 -5.59 16.80
CA ILE A 173 21.37 -6.62 17.52
C ILE A 173 21.19 -7.81 16.58
N ILE A 174 21.54 -9.00 17.06
CA ILE A 174 21.49 -10.23 16.25
C ILE A 174 20.48 -11.18 16.87
N TYR A 175 19.49 -11.59 16.08
CA TYR A 175 18.56 -12.66 16.44
C TYR A 175 18.87 -13.89 15.59
N THR A 176 19.13 -15.01 16.26
CA THR A 176 19.34 -16.31 15.61
C THR A 176 18.13 -17.19 15.92
N LYS A 177 17.51 -17.74 14.87
CA LYS A 177 16.47 -18.75 15.02
C LYS A 177 17.16 -20.09 15.30
N SER A 178 16.92 -20.64 16.48
CA SER A 178 17.29 -22.00 16.89
C SER A 178 16.54 -23.05 16.09
#